data_AF-A0A959QA61-F1
#
_entry.id   AF-A0A959QA61-F1
#
_cell.length_a   1.000
_cell.length_b   1.000
_cell.length_c   1.000
_cell.angle_alpha   90.00
_cell.angle_beta   90.00
_cell.angle_gamma   90.00
#
_symmetry.space_group_name_H-M   'P 1'
#
loop_
_entity.id
_entity.type
_entity.pdbx_description
1 polymer ?
#
loop_
_entity_poly.entity_id
_entity_poly.type
_entity_poly.pdbx_seq_one_letter_code
_entity_poly.pdbx_strand_id
1 'polypeptide(L)'
;QGKLIELIGGMQEIKLHNAETQKRWEWERTEAKLFRVGMRYLAVDQRQRLGAQLLNELKNILIIVFAAKAVIEGSLTIGVLLAVMYILGQLNAPINQLVEFIKSAQDAKISLERMNEIHQRENEENPAEKITILPEVGDLRLEGVSFQYGGPGSPLILKEL
;
A
#
# COMPACT_ATOMS: atom_id res chain seq x y z
N GLN A 1 14.24 -1.05 -3.57
CA GLN A 1 15.38 -1.96 -3.35
C GLN A 1 16.05 -2.43 -4.64
N GLY A 2 15.33 -2.63 -5.76
CA GLY A 2 15.93 -3.06 -7.04
C GLY A 2 17.04 -2.15 -7.60
N LYS A 3 16.93 -0.83 -7.43
CA LYS A 3 17.89 0.13 -8.03
C LYS A 3 19.32 0.04 -7.45
N LEU A 4 19.48 -0.33 -6.18
CA LEU A 4 20.81 -0.54 -5.57
C LEU A 4 21.45 -1.84 -6.07
N ILE A 5 20.64 -2.89 -6.21
CA ILE A 5 21.07 -4.19 -6.75
C ILE A 5 21.51 -4.03 -8.22
N GLU A 6 20.77 -3.26 -9.00
CA GLU A 6 21.09 -2.91 -10.39
C GLU A 6 22.44 -2.15 -10.49
N LEU A 7 22.69 -1.19 -9.60
CA LEU A 7 23.96 -0.45 -9.56
C LEU A 7 25.15 -1.32 -9.18
N ILE A 8 24.96 -2.29 -8.28
CA ILE A 8 26.01 -3.24 -7.89
C ILE A 8 26.28 -4.23 -9.04
N GLY A 9 25.22 -4.74 -9.67
CA GLY A 9 25.33 -5.67 -10.80
C GLY A 9 25.98 -5.06 -12.04
N GLY A 10 25.65 -3.80 -12.37
CA GLY A 10 26.20 -3.07 -13.53
C GLY A 10 27.48 -2.27 -13.23
N MET A 11 28.13 -2.45 -12.07
CA MET A 11 29.20 -1.56 -11.62
C MET A 11 30.39 -1.49 -12.60
N GLN A 12 30.74 -2.60 -13.24
CA GLN A 12 31.82 -2.63 -14.24
C GLN A 12 31.48 -1.78 -15.47
N GLU A 13 30.29 -1.94 -16.03
CA GLU A 13 29.82 -1.15 -17.19
C GLU A 13 29.76 0.35 -16.85
N ILE A 14 29.25 0.69 -15.67
CA ILE A 14 29.15 2.09 -15.22
C ILE A 14 30.55 2.74 -15.18
N LYS A 15 31.57 2.02 -14.69
CA LYS A 15 32.96 2.50 -14.68
C LYS A 15 33.58 2.57 -16.07
N LEU A 16 33.33 1.56 -16.91
CA LEU A 16 33.78 1.53 -18.31
C LEU A 16 33.24 2.73 -19.11
N HIS A 17 32.02 3.17 -18.80
CA HIS A 17 31.37 4.31 -19.45
C HIS A 17 31.51 5.65 -18.70
N ASN A 18 32.28 5.70 -17.59
CA ASN A 18 32.45 6.90 -16.74
C ASN A 18 31.11 7.56 -16.35
N ALA A 19 30.08 6.72 -16.11
CA ALA A 19 28.69 7.12 -15.90
C ALA A 19 28.29 7.16 -14.42
N GLU A 20 29.26 7.10 -13.49
CA GLU A 20 29.02 7.02 -12.04
C GLU A 20 28.22 8.21 -11.53
N THR A 21 28.55 9.42 -11.98
CA THR A 21 27.86 10.63 -11.56
C THR A 21 26.39 10.57 -11.98
N GLN A 22 26.10 10.28 -13.25
CA GLN A 22 24.70 10.19 -13.72
C GLN A 22 23.90 9.17 -12.91
N LYS A 23 24.45 7.97 -12.71
CA LYS A 23 23.78 6.89 -11.98
C LYS A 23 23.59 7.20 -10.50
N ARG A 24 24.55 7.89 -9.86
CA ARG A 24 24.41 8.40 -8.49
C ARG A 24 23.27 9.40 -8.36
N TRP A 25 23.16 10.36 -9.27
CA TRP A 25 22.09 11.35 -9.25
C TRP A 25 20.72 10.71 -9.50
N GLU A 26 20.65 9.70 -10.38
CA GLU A 26 19.42 8.91 -10.58
C GLU A 26 18.99 8.14 -9.32
N TRP A 27 19.95 7.58 -8.59
CA TRP A 27 19.71 6.93 -7.30
C TRP A 27 19.24 7.94 -6.25
N GLU A 28 19.95 9.05 -6.08
CA GLU A 28 19.63 10.10 -5.11
C GLU A 28 18.24 10.71 -5.35
N ARG A 29 17.86 10.93 -6.61
CA ARG A 29 16.48 11.35 -6.96
C ARG A 29 15.43 10.32 -6.54
N THR A 30 15.75 9.03 -6.61
CA THR A 30 14.83 7.95 -6.22
C THR A 30 14.71 7.86 -4.70
N GLU A 31 15.84 7.96 -4.00
CA GLU A 31 15.93 8.04 -2.53
C GLU A 31 15.11 9.24 -2.01
N ALA A 32 15.31 10.42 -2.60
CA ALA A 32 14.60 11.64 -2.22
C ALA A 32 13.09 11.55 -2.47
N LYS A 33 12.66 10.86 -3.54
CA LYS A 33 11.25 10.56 -3.79
C LYS A 33 10.67 9.64 -2.72
N LEU A 34 11.36 8.56 -2.37
CA LEU A 34 10.95 7.63 -1.31
C LEU A 34 10.84 8.34 0.04
N PHE A 35 11.84 9.15 0.39
CA PHE A 35 11.83 9.96 1.60
C PHE A 35 10.62 10.92 1.63
N ARG A 36 10.34 11.61 0.52
CA ARG A 36 9.19 12.51 0.41
C ARG A 36 7.86 11.78 0.56
N VAL A 37 7.73 10.57 0.01
CA VAL A 37 6.54 9.74 0.20
C VAL A 37 6.41 9.30 1.65
N GLY A 38 7.49 8.87 2.29
CA GLY A 38 7.50 8.53 3.72
C GLY A 38 7.10 9.70 4.61
N MET A 39 7.63 10.90 4.34
CA MET A 39 7.25 12.12 5.05
C MET A 39 5.76 12.48 4.87
N ARG A 40 5.22 12.33 3.66
CA ARG A 40 3.78 12.55 3.41
C ARG A 40 2.93 11.54 4.16
N TYR A 41 3.33 10.28 4.16
CA TYR A 41 2.64 9.22 4.91
C TYR A 41 2.61 9.55 6.40
N LEU A 42 3.76 9.89 6.99
CA LEU A 42 3.86 10.27 8.40
C LEU A 42 3.00 11.50 8.73
N ALA A 43 2.94 12.48 7.83
CA ALA A 43 2.10 13.66 8.02
C ALA A 43 0.59 13.32 8.00
N VAL A 44 0.15 12.42 7.12
CA VAL A 44 -1.24 11.94 7.08
C VAL A 44 -1.57 11.15 8.35
N ASP A 45 -0.68 10.26 8.75
CA ASP A 45 -0.82 9.45 9.96
C ASP A 45 -0.92 10.32 11.23
N GLN A 46 -0.04 11.31 11.40
CA GLN A 46 -0.12 12.26 12.52
C GLN A 46 -1.44 13.04 12.54
N ARG A 47 -1.90 13.53 11.37
CA ARG A 47 -3.19 14.23 11.29
C ARG A 47 -4.35 13.33 11.71
N GLN A 48 -4.35 12.07 11.29
CA GLN A 48 -5.38 11.11 11.69
C GLN A 48 -5.33 10.81 13.19
N ARG A 49 -4.14 10.58 13.77
CA ARG A 49 -4.00 10.32 15.21
C ARG A 49 -4.44 11.51 16.06
N LEU A 50 -3.93 12.71 15.75
CA LEU A 50 -4.29 13.93 16.47
C LEU A 50 -5.77 14.24 16.31
N GLY A 51 -6.34 14.09 15.11
CA GLY A 51 -7.76 14.29 14.88
C GLY A 51 -8.63 13.31 15.68
N ALA A 52 -8.26 12.02 15.70
CA ALA A 52 -8.97 11.02 16.50
C ALA A 52 -8.87 11.30 18.00
N GLN A 53 -7.69 11.70 18.51
CA GLN A 53 -7.52 12.10 19.91
C GLN A 53 -8.35 13.33 20.27
N LEU A 54 -8.33 14.38 19.43
CA LEU A 54 -9.13 15.58 19.65
C LEU A 54 -10.62 15.28 19.73
N LEU A 55 -11.14 14.44 18.83
CA LEU A 55 -12.53 13.99 18.88
C LEU A 55 -12.84 13.20 20.16
N ASN A 56 -11.92 12.34 20.58
CA ASN A 56 -12.10 11.55 21.79
C ASN A 56 -12.12 12.43 23.06
N GLU A 57 -11.22 13.42 23.14
CA GLU A 57 -11.21 14.37 24.27
C GLU A 57 -12.43 15.29 24.26
N LEU A 58 -12.85 15.77 23.08
CA LEU A 58 -14.07 16.56 22.97
C LEU A 58 -15.29 15.76 23.45
N LYS A 59 -15.39 14.48 23.07
CA LYS A 59 -16.42 13.55 23.57
C LYS A 59 -16.35 13.41 25.08
N ASN A 60 -15.16 13.24 25.67
CA ASN A 60 -15.00 13.14 27.13
C ASN A 60 -15.49 14.41 27.85
N ILE A 61 -15.08 15.58 27.35
CA ILE A 61 -15.51 16.88 27.90
C ILE A 61 -17.04 17.01 27.84
N LEU A 62 -17.66 16.69 26.71
CA LEU A 62 -19.11 16.75 26.57
C LEU A 62 -19.81 15.86 27.61
N ILE A 63 -19.37 14.61 27.78
CA ILE A 63 -19.96 13.68 28.75
C ILE A 63 -19.82 14.23 30.18
N ILE A 64 -18.65 14.77 30.53
CA ILE A 64 -18.43 15.38 31.85
C ILE A 64 -19.36 16.58 32.06
N VAL A 65 -19.51 17.45 31.07
CA VAL A 65 -20.41 18.62 31.15
C VAL A 65 -21.86 18.20 31.35
N PHE A 66 -22.34 17.19 30.60
CA PHE A 66 -23.69 16.65 30.78
C PHE A 66 -23.88 16.02 32.15
N ALA A 67 -22.93 15.20 32.61
CA ALA A 67 -23.01 14.55 33.92
C ALA A 67 -22.97 15.57 35.07
N ALA A 68 -22.10 16.58 34.98
CA ALA A 68 -21.99 17.66 35.96
C ALA A 68 -23.29 18.49 36.03
N LYS A 69 -23.89 18.83 34.87
CA LYS A 69 -25.18 19.51 34.82
C LYS A 69 -26.29 18.71 35.52
N ALA A 70 -26.35 17.41 35.25
CA ALA A 70 -27.32 16.50 35.86
C ALA A 70 -27.15 16.37 37.39
N VAL A 71 -25.92 16.50 37.90
CA VAL A 71 -25.66 16.59 39.35
C VAL A 71 -26.16 17.90 39.94
N ILE A 72 -25.93 19.03 39.26
CA ILE A 72 -26.39 20.35 39.72
C ILE A 72 -27.92 20.42 39.76
N GLU A 73 -28.59 19.81 38.78
CA GLU A 73 -30.05 19.70 38.71
C GLU A 73 -30.66 18.70 39.73
N GLY A 74 -29.82 17.99 40.50
CA GLY A 74 -30.24 17.04 41.53
C GLY A 74 -30.69 15.67 41.02
N SER A 75 -30.60 15.43 39.70
CA SER A 75 -30.97 14.15 39.09
C SER A 75 -29.92 13.04 39.30
N LEU A 76 -28.66 13.42 39.48
CA LEU A 76 -27.54 12.52 39.77
C LEU A 76 -26.81 12.95 41.05
N THR A 77 -26.18 12.00 41.74
CA THR A 77 -25.33 12.32 42.89
C THR A 77 -23.87 12.52 42.46
N ILE A 78 -23.10 13.20 43.31
CA ILE A 78 -21.64 13.33 43.11
C ILE A 78 -20.96 11.96 43.02
N GLY A 79 -21.44 10.95 43.76
CA GLY A 79 -20.92 9.58 43.68
C GLY A 79 -21.12 8.96 42.29
N VAL A 80 -22.26 9.22 41.64
CA VAL A 80 -22.50 8.77 40.26
C VAL A 80 -21.58 9.48 39.28
N LEU A 81 -21.30 10.77 39.46
CA LEU A 81 -20.33 11.49 38.63
C LEU A 81 -18.93 10.87 38.71
N LEU A 82 -18.46 10.51 39.92
CA LEU A 82 -17.19 9.82 40.10
C LEU A 82 -17.16 8.45 39.41
N ALA A 83 -18.26 7.69 39.48
CA ALA A 83 -18.39 6.41 38.79
C ALA A 83 -18.35 6.58 37.26
N VAL A 84 -19.02 7.62 36.71
CA VAL A 84 -18.98 7.95 35.27
C VAL A 84 -17.55 8.29 34.84
N MET A 85 -16.82 9.11 35.60
CA MET A 85 -15.42 9.45 35.31
C MET A 85 -14.52 8.21 35.30
N TYR A 86 -14.70 7.30 36.26
CA TYR A 86 -13.97 6.05 36.32
C TYR A 86 -14.25 5.14 35.11
N ILE A 87 -15.53 4.96 34.76
CA ILE A 87 -15.95 4.16 33.60
C ILE A 87 -15.41 4.77 32.30
N LEU A 88 -15.48 6.10 32.15
CA LEU A 88 -14.91 6.79 30.98
C LEU A 88 -13.41 6.53 30.82
N GLY A 89 -12.65 6.61 31.92
CA GLY A 89 -11.22 6.29 31.92
C GLY A 89 -10.94 4.86 31.45
N GLN A 90 -11.70 3.89 31.97
CA GLN A 90 -11.57 2.48 31.60
C GLN A 90 -11.99 2.22 30.15
N LEU A 91 -13.02 2.90 29.63
CA LEU A 91 -13.52 2.71 28.27
C LEU A 91 -12.61 3.30 27.18
N ASN A 92 -11.79 4.31 27.49
CA ASN A 92 -10.89 4.90 26.50
C ASN A 92 -9.90 3.88 25.91
N ALA A 93 -9.37 2.98 26.75
CA ALA A 93 -8.43 1.94 26.30
C ALA A 93 -9.04 0.98 25.26
N PRO A 94 -10.16 0.27 25.53
CA PRO A 94 -10.78 -0.63 24.56
C PRO A 94 -11.31 0.09 23.32
N ILE A 95 -11.80 1.34 23.45
CA ILE A 95 -12.19 2.14 22.28
C ILE A 95 -10.99 2.38 21.35
N ASN A 96 -9.85 2.80 21.91
CA ASN A 96 -8.64 3.03 21.12
C ASN A 96 -8.14 1.72 20.47
N GLN A 97 -8.19 0.60 21.20
CA GLN A 97 -7.83 -0.72 20.66
C GLN A 97 -8.74 -1.12 19.48
N LEU A 98 -10.05 -0.85 19.58
CA LEU A 98 -10.99 -1.13 18.50
C LEU A 98 -10.69 -0.29 17.24
N VAL A 99 -10.35 0.99 17.41
CA VAL A 99 -9.97 1.86 16.28
C VAL A 99 -8.72 1.35 15.58
N GLU A 100 -7.68 0.97 16.33
CA GLU A 100 -6.44 0.42 15.76
C GLU A 100 -6.66 -0.94 15.09
N PHE A 101 -7.55 -1.77 15.65
CA PHE A 101 -7.97 -3.03 15.03
C PHE A 101 -8.65 -2.79 13.67
N ILE A 102 -9.58 -1.82 13.58
CA ILE A 102 -10.27 -1.47 12.33
C ILE A 102 -9.28 -1.01 11.27
N LYS A 103 -8.29 -0.16 11.63
CA LYS A 103 -7.24 0.26 10.70
C LYS A 103 -6.41 -0.93 10.21
N SER A 104 -5.97 -1.78 11.12
CA SER A 104 -5.16 -2.97 10.80
C SER A 104 -5.91 -3.93 9.86
N ALA A 105 -7.22 -4.10 10.08
CA ALA A 105 -8.08 -4.91 9.21
C ALA A 105 -8.20 -4.30 7.80
N GLN A 106 -8.27 -2.98 7.67
CA GLN A 106 -8.28 -2.30 6.37
C GLN A 106 -6.94 -2.49 5.62
N ASP A 107 -5.82 -2.34 6.31
CA ASP A 107 -4.48 -2.56 5.72
C ASP A 107 -4.31 -4.02 5.24
N ALA A 108 -4.80 -4.99 6.03
CA ALA A 108 -4.82 -6.39 5.64
C ALA A 108 -5.69 -6.63 4.40
N LYS A 109 -6.88 -6.02 4.33
CA LYS A 109 -7.77 -6.11 3.17
C LYS A 109 -7.11 -5.61 1.89
N ILE A 110 -6.50 -4.42 1.92
CA ILE A 110 -5.79 -3.84 0.76
C ILE A 110 -4.62 -4.73 0.32
N SER A 111 -3.93 -5.34 1.29
CA SER A 111 -2.82 -6.26 0.99
C SER A 111 -3.31 -7.54 0.33
N LEU A 112 -4.45 -8.09 0.78
CA LEU A 112 -5.10 -9.25 0.17
C LEU A 112 -5.63 -8.95 -1.24
N GLU A 113 -6.24 -7.78 -1.45
CA GLU A 113 -6.70 -7.35 -2.78
C GLU A 113 -5.55 -7.32 -3.79
N ARG A 114 -4.39 -6.77 -3.41
CA ARG A 114 -3.17 -6.79 -4.24
C ARG A 114 -2.61 -8.19 -4.50
N MET A 115 -2.65 -9.08 -3.51
CA MET A 115 -2.22 -10.47 -3.68
C MET A 115 -3.15 -11.21 -4.65
N ASN A 116 -4.45 -10.97 -4.52
CA ASN A 116 -5.47 -11.58 -5.35
C ASN A 116 -5.39 -11.09 -6.81
N GLU A 117 -5.04 -9.82 -7.04
CA GLU A 117 -4.78 -9.30 -8.39
C GLU A 117 -3.68 -10.11 -9.12
N ILE A 118 -2.62 -10.51 -8.41
CA ILE A 118 -1.54 -11.33 -8.99
C ILE A 118 -2.03 -12.78 -9.20
N HIS A 119 -2.75 -13.35 -8.23
CA HIS A 119 -3.23 -14.72 -8.31
C HIS A 119 -4.33 -14.93 -9.36
N GLN A 120 -5.13 -13.90 -9.63
CA GLN A 120 -6.22 -13.96 -10.62
C GLN A 120 -5.76 -13.59 -12.03
N ARG A 121 -4.48 -13.26 -12.24
CA ARG A 121 -3.96 -13.13 -13.60
C ARG A 121 -4.02 -14.50 -14.27
N GLU A 122 -4.74 -14.56 -15.38
CA GLU A 122 -4.71 -15.73 -16.26
C GLU A 122 -3.27 -15.93 -16.74
N ASN A 123 -2.86 -17.20 -16.84
CA ASN A 123 -1.60 -17.53 -17.48
C ASN A 123 -1.67 -17.11 -18.95
N GLU A 124 -0.61 -16.46 -19.45
CA GLU A 124 -0.51 -16.07 -20.85
C GLU A 124 -0.55 -17.29 -21.80
N GLU A 125 -0.17 -18.47 -21.31
CA GLU A 125 -0.27 -19.72 -22.05
C GLU A 125 -1.47 -20.55 -21.59
N ASN A 126 -2.38 -20.87 -22.53
CA ASN A 126 -3.46 -21.83 -22.30
C ASN A 126 -2.95 -23.28 -22.47
N PRO A 127 -2.91 -24.12 -21.42
CA PRO A 127 -2.44 -25.50 -21.53
C PRO A 127 -3.31 -26.38 -22.43
N ALA A 128 -4.60 -26.03 -22.60
CA ALA A 128 -5.56 -26.83 -23.38
C ALA A 128 -5.33 -26.73 -24.90
N GLU A 129 -4.59 -25.73 -25.36
CA GLU A 129 -4.27 -25.52 -26.79
C GLU A 129 -2.87 -26.05 -27.17
N LYS A 130 -2.18 -26.75 -26.26
CA LYS A 130 -0.83 -27.28 -26.54
C LYS A 130 -0.89 -28.58 -27.34
N ILE A 131 -0.42 -28.54 -28.58
CA ILE A 131 -0.10 -29.73 -29.36
C ILE A 131 1.12 -30.40 -28.72
N THR A 132 0.94 -31.59 -28.15
CA THR A 132 2.00 -32.30 -27.40
C THR A 132 2.82 -33.26 -28.26
N ILE A 133 2.41 -33.47 -29.52
CA ILE A 133 3.02 -34.43 -30.43
C ILE A 133 3.42 -33.69 -31.70
N LEU A 134 4.72 -33.52 -31.90
CA LEU A 134 5.28 -33.07 -33.17
C LEU A 134 5.86 -34.28 -33.91
N PRO A 135 5.73 -34.34 -35.25
CA PRO A 135 6.40 -35.35 -36.06
C PRO A 135 7.93 -35.20 -35.94
N GLU A 136 8.67 -36.32 -35.96
CA GLU A 136 10.14 -36.32 -35.89
C GLU A 136 10.82 -35.61 -37.08
N VAL A 137 10.09 -35.48 -38.20
CA VAL A 137 10.55 -34.82 -39.42
C VAL A 137 9.39 -34.00 -40.00
N GLY A 138 9.65 -32.75 -40.38
CA GLY A 138 8.68 -31.86 -41.03
C GLY A 138 9.28 -30.51 -41.38
N ASP A 139 8.64 -29.80 -42.31
CA ASP A 139 9.05 -28.45 -42.73
C ASP A 139 8.32 -27.39 -41.87
N LEU A 140 9.05 -26.34 -41.45
CA LEU A 140 8.48 -25.18 -40.77
C LEU A 140 8.13 -24.11 -41.80
N ARG A 141 6.84 -23.78 -41.93
CA ARG A 141 6.36 -22.69 -42.78
C ARG A 141 5.75 -21.59 -41.94
N LEU A 142 6.23 -20.37 -42.14
CA LEU A 142 5.67 -19.15 -41.56
C LEU A 142 4.84 -18.46 -42.67
N GLU A 143 3.63 -18.03 -42.35
CA GLU A 143 2.78 -17.28 -43.28
C GLU A 143 2.07 -16.14 -42.57
N GLY A 144 2.26 -14.92 -43.07
CA GLY A 144 1.59 -13.73 -42.56
C GLY A 144 2.00 -13.37 -41.12
N VAL A 145 3.18 -13.77 -40.68
CA VAL A 145 3.57 -13.61 -39.27
C VAL A 145 3.98 -12.16 -39.01
N SER A 146 3.31 -11.53 -38.05
CA SER A 146 3.63 -10.19 -37.57
C SER A 146 3.85 -10.22 -36.06
N PHE A 147 4.86 -9.51 -35.58
CA PHE A 147 5.27 -9.57 -34.18
C PHE A 147 5.75 -8.22 -33.66
N GLN A 148 5.41 -7.90 -32.41
CA GLN A 148 5.91 -6.73 -31.67
C GLN A 148 6.13 -7.08 -30.20
N TYR A 149 7.11 -6.44 -29.55
CA TYR A 149 7.29 -6.54 -28.11
C TYR A 149 6.41 -5.54 -27.36
N GLY A 150 5.77 -5.98 -26.27
CA GLY A 150 5.00 -5.11 -25.38
C GLY A 150 3.53 -4.97 -25.78
N GLY A 151 2.98 -3.76 -25.65
CA GLY A 151 1.55 -3.48 -25.89
C GLY A 151 1.22 -3.05 -27.32
N PRO A 152 -0.07 -2.78 -27.63
CA PRO A 152 -0.56 -2.46 -28.98
C PRO A 152 0.09 -1.23 -29.65
N GLY A 153 0.74 -0.36 -28.87
CA GLY A 153 1.41 0.85 -29.38
C GLY A 153 2.89 0.66 -29.78
N SER A 154 3.45 -0.54 -29.62
CA SER A 154 4.84 -0.81 -30.01
C SER A 154 4.98 -1.01 -31.52
N PRO A 155 6.10 -0.63 -32.13
CA PRO A 155 6.33 -0.87 -33.55
C PRO A 155 6.46 -2.37 -33.84
N LEU A 156 5.85 -2.81 -34.95
CA LEU A 156 6.02 -4.16 -35.50
C LEU A 156 7.47 -4.38 -35.93
N ILE A 157 8.07 -5.47 -35.43
CA ILE A 157 9.42 -5.93 -35.74
C ILE A 157 9.39 -6.92 -36.91
N LEU A 158 8.42 -7.83 -36.91
CA LEU A 158 8.08 -8.66 -38.06
C LEU A 158 6.78 -8.14 -38.67
N LYS A 159 6.75 -8.03 -40.00
CA LYS A 159 5.60 -7.57 -40.76
C LYS A 159 5.37 -8.54 -41.90
N GLU A 160 4.28 -9.30 -41.82
CA GLU A 160 3.79 -10.17 -42.88
C GLU A 160 4.87 -11.10 -43.46
N LEU A 161 5.61 -11.78 -42.57
CA LEU A 161 6.62 -12.77 -42.96
C LEU A 161 5.98 -14.06 -43.49
#